data_AF-A0A3E2CCS5-F1
#
_entry.id   AF-A0A3E2CCS5-F1
#
_cell.length_a   1.000
_cell.length_b   1.000
_cell.length_c   1.000
_cell.angle_alpha   90.00
_cell.angle_beta   90.00
_cell.angle_gamma   90.00
#
_symmetry.space_group_name_H-M   'P 1'
#
loop_
_entity.id
_entity.type
_entity.pdbx_description
1 polymer ?
#
loop_
_entity_poly.entity_id
_entity_poly.type
_entity_poly.pdbx_seq_one_letter_code
_entity_poly.pdbx_strand_id
1 'polypeptide(L)'
;RNPDFNPDGAKSFTSIEEAICYARKWIEDNPIEHVDSLDLPKDGSAIWIIGGGAIFKEVIESKIVDAAYVTQIDTRVEADTFAPNIQRLVDDGLWKVARDGDWQESAIKVGAKQFDVKYKSMVYKPIKAKK
;
A
#
# COMPACT_ATOMS: atom_id res chain seq x y z
N ARG A 1 -20.85 -1.51 -13.33
CA ARG A 1 -19.71 -0.56 -13.35
C ARG A 1 -19.92 0.32 -14.58
N ASN A 2 -19.87 1.66 -14.44
CA ASN A 2 -19.98 2.55 -15.60
C ASN A 2 -18.59 2.68 -16.24
N PRO A 3 -18.34 2.15 -17.45
CA PRO A 3 -17.04 2.24 -18.11
C PRO A 3 -16.69 3.67 -18.54
N ASP A 4 -17.69 4.55 -18.64
CA ASP A 4 -17.53 5.94 -19.07
C ASP A 4 -17.39 6.91 -17.87
N PHE A 5 -17.35 6.39 -16.64
CA PHE A 5 -17.13 7.22 -15.46
C PHE A 5 -15.68 7.69 -15.42
N ASN A 6 -15.49 8.98 -15.70
CA ASN A 6 -14.21 9.65 -15.56
C ASN A 6 -14.32 10.74 -14.47
N PRO A 7 -13.83 10.50 -13.24
CA PRO A 7 -13.85 11.53 -12.22
C PRO A 7 -12.92 12.69 -12.60
N ASP A 8 -13.38 13.93 -12.42
CA ASP A 8 -12.58 15.11 -12.74
C ASP A 8 -11.22 15.07 -12.04
N GLY A 9 -10.15 15.29 -12.81
CA GLY A 9 -8.77 15.26 -12.33
C GLY A 9 -8.13 13.86 -12.23
N ALA A 10 -8.90 12.78 -12.31
CA ALA A 10 -8.34 11.44 -12.38
C ALA A 10 -7.72 11.15 -13.75
N LYS A 11 -6.70 10.28 -13.75
CA LYS A 11 -6.02 9.82 -14.95
C LYS A 11 -6.05 8.30 -15.01
N SER A 12 -6.21 7.77 -16.21
CA SER A 12 -6.20 6.33 -16.48
C SER A 12 -4.96 5.98 -17.30
N PHE A 13 -4.35 4.85 -16.95
CA PHE A 13 -3.15 4.32 -17.61
C PHE A 13 -3.32 2.82 -17.83
N THR A 14 -2.63 2.29 -18.82
CA THR A 14 -2.59 0.85 -19.10
C THR A 14 -1.33 0.17 -18.57
N SER A 15 -0.41 0.93 -17.98
CA SER A 15 0.83 0.46 -17.34
C SER A 15 1.05 1.18 -16.01
N ILE A 16 1.59 0.43 -15.04
CA ILE A 16 1.96 0.97 -13.73
C ILE A 16 3.13 1.96 -13.86
N GLU A 17 4.09 1.67 -14.72
CA GLU A 17 5.24 2.52 -14.99
C GLU A 17 4.81 3.88 -15.56
N GLU A 18 3.88 3.90 -16.51
CA GLU A 18 3.32 5.14 -17.05
C GLU A 18 2.62 5.96 -15.96
N ALA A 19 1.83 5.31 -15.11
CA ALA A 19 1.17 5.97 -13.99
C ALA A 19 2.18 6.57 -12.99
N ILE A 20 3.25 5.84 -12.67
CA ILE A 20 4.32 6.31 -11.78
C ILE A 20 5.07 7.48 -12.42
N CYS A 21 5.42 7.40 -13.71
CA CYS A 21 6.07 8.49 -14.43
C CYS A 21 5.23 9.75 -14.45
N TYR A 22 3.93 9.62 -14.72
CA TYR A 22 3.00 10.74 -14.64
C TYR A 22 2.93 11.33 -13.22
N ALA A 23 2.81 10.48 -12.19
CA ALA A 23 2.73 10.94 -10.81
C ALA A 23 4.00 11.68 -10.36
N ARG A 24 5.19 11.20 -10.76
CA ARG A 24 6.46 11.90 -10.52
C ARG A 24 6.48 13.27 -11.16
N LYS A 25 6.16 13.34 -12.46
CA LYS A 25 6.10 14.60 -13.20
C LYS A 25 5.09 15.58 -12.59
N TRP A 26 3.93 15.07 -12.16
CA TRP A 26 2.91 15.90 -11.53
C TRP A 26 3.40 16.49 -10.21
N ILE A 27 4.10 15.72 -9.37
CA ILE A 27 4.70 16.21 -8.12
C ILE A 27 5.78 17.27 -8.40
N GLU A 28 6.61 17.07 -9.43
CA GLU A 28 7.63 18.04 -9.85
C GLU A 28 7.02 19.35 -10.36
N ASP A 29 5.99 19.26 -11.20
CA ASP A 29 5.31 20.42 -11.80
C ASP A 29 4.39 21.14 -10.78
N ASN A 30 4.00 20.47 -9.69
CA ASN A 30 3.08 20.98 -8.66
C ASN A 30 3.69 20.80 -7.26
N PRO A 31 4.75 21.56 -6.92
CA PRO A 31 5.35 21.48 -5.60
C PRO A 31 4.31 21.79 -4.53
N ILE A 32 4.15 20.88 -3.57
CA ILE A 32 3.19 21.07 -2.48
C ILE A 32 3.80 22.07 -1.49
N GLU A 33 3.41 23.34 -1.59
CA GLU A 33 4.07 24.44 -0.86
C GLU A 33 3.89 24.38 0.66
N HIS A 34 2.88 23.68 1.16
CA HIS A 34 2.67 23.44 2.59
C HIS A 34 2.02 22.09 2.79
N VAL A 35 2.80 21.06 3.14
CA VAL A 35 2.21 19.89 3.76
C VAL A 35 2.25 20.10 5.26
N ASP A 36 1.09 20.18 5.89
CA ASP A 36 1.01 20.06 7.34
C ASP A 36 1.70 18.75 7.71
N SER A 37 2.85 18.86 8.39
CA SER A 37 3.78 17.77 8.70
C SER A 37 3.11 16.59 9.43
N LEU A 38 1.94 16.83 10.03
CA LEU A 38 1.13 15.83 10.72
C LEU A 38 0.51 14.79 9.78
N ASP A 39 0.21 15.16 8.53
CA ASP A 39 -0.43 14.29 7.53
C ASP A 39 0.57 13.66 6.55
N LEU A 40 1.86 14.03 6.64
CA LEU A 40 2.89 13.36 5.87
C LEU A 40 3.11 11.93 6.38
N PRO A 41 3.37 10.98 5.47
CA PRO A 41 3.97 9.72 5.87
C PRO A 41 5.25 10.01 6.64
N LYS A 42 5.46 9.30 7.75
CA LYS A 42 6.70 9.41 8.55
C LYS A 42 7.99 9.17 7.75
N ASP A 43 7.87 8.61 6.54
CA ASP A 43 8.96 8.29 5.63
C ASP A 43 9.13 9.33 4.50
N GLY A 44 8.39 10.45 4.53
CA GLY A 44 8.45 11.54 3.55
C GLY A 44 7.44 11.41 2.40
N SER A 45 7.64 12.23 1.36
CA SER A 45 6.80 12.21 0.14
C SER A 45 6.91 10.86 -0.57
N ALA A 46 5.77 10.33 -0.99
CA ALA A 46 5.68 9.02 -1.62
C ALA A 46 4.56 8.97 -2.67
N ILE A 47 4.76 8.14 -3.69
CA ILE A 47 3.69 7.70 -4.59
C ILE A 47 3.09 6.44 -3.98
N TRP A 48 1.80 6.48 -3.67
CA TRP A 48 1.10 5.38 -3.02
C TRP A 48 0.42 4.48 -4.04
N ILE A 49 0.69 3.19 -3.96
CA ILE A 49 -0.04 2.14 -4.66
C ILE A 49 -1.02 1.53 -3.67
N ILE A 50 -2.31 1.68 -3.92
CA ILE A 50 -3.38 1.32 -2.95
C ILE A 50 -4.15 0.04 -3.30
N GLY A 51 -3.77 -0.67 -4.37
CA GLY A 51 -4.28 -2.00 -4.71
C GLY A 51 -4.86 -2.10 -6.13
N GLY A 52 -5.55 -3.20 -6.47
CA GLY A 52 -5.84 -4.39 -5.65
C GLY A 52 -4.74 -5.46 -5.68
N GLY A 53 -5.08 -6.72 -5.33
CA GLY A 53 -4.12 -7.82 -5.20
C GLY A 53 -3.26 -8.09 -6.44
N ALA A 54 -3.81 -7.93 -7.66
CA ALA A 54 -3.07 -8.05 -8.91
C ALA A 54 -2.00 -6.95 -9.06
N ILE A 55 -2.37 -5.69 -8.81
CA ILE A 55 -1.44 -4.56 -8.83
C ILE A 55 -0.35 -4.75 -7.79
N PHE A 56 -0.70 -5.13 -6.55
CA PHE A 56 0.29 -5.41 -5.51
C PHE A 56 1.27 -6.50 -5.90
N LYS A 57 0.80 -7.57 -6.54
CA LYS A 57 1.66 -8.65 -7.02
C LYS A 57 2.66 -8.13 -8.05
N GLU A 58 2.16 -7.43 -9.07
CA GLU A 58 2.98 -6.90 -10.17
C GLU A 58 4.09 -5.96 -9.66
N VAL A 59 3.78 -5.03 -8.76
CA VAL A 59 4.75 -4.06 -8.25
C VAL A 59 5.80 -4.67 -7.31
N ILE A 60 5.45 -5.74 -6.60
CA ILE A 60 6.40 -6.50 -5.78
C ILE A 60 7.34 -7.32 -6.68
N GLU A 61 6.80 -7.99 -7.70
CA GLU A 61 7.57 -8.80 -8.64
C GLU A 61 8.51 -7.96 -9.51
N SER A 62 8.07 -6.77 -9.93
CA SER A 62 8.90 -5.81 -10.68
C SER A 62 9.95 -5.09 -9.84
N LYS A 63 9.92 -5.25 -8.51
CA LYS A 63 10.88 -4.66 -7.55
C LYS A 63 10.94 -3.13 -7.59
N ILE A 64 9.85 -2.47 -8.00
CA ILE A 64 9.78 -1.00 -8.08
C ILE A 64 9.42 -0.33 -6.75
N VAL A 65 8.95 -1.10 -5.76
CA VAL A 65 8.47 -0.59 -4.47
C VAL A 65 9.56 -0.58 -3.41
N ASP A 66 9.61 0.48 -2.61
CA ASP A 66 10.58 0.64 -1.52
C ASP A 66 10.07 0.14 -0.16
N ALA A 67 8.74 0.04 0.01
CA ALA A 67 8.11 -0.36 1.26
C ALA A 67 6.68 -0.88 1.02
N ALA A 68 6.21 -1.73 1.94
CA ALA A 68 4.82 -2.10 2.07
C ALA A 68 4.32 -1.71 3.46
N TYR A 69 3.23 -0.94 3.51
CA TYR A 69 2.54 -0.53 4.73
C TYR A 69 1.30 -1.41 4.88
N VAL A 70 1.26 -2.21 5.95
CA VAL A 70 0.28 -3.28 6.10
C VAL A 70 -0.44 -3.10 7.42
N THR A 71 -1.77 -3.00 7.36
CA THR A 71 -2.62 -3.19 8.53
C THR A 71 -2.87 -4.69 8.70
N GLN A 72 -2.19 -5.32 9.66
CA GLN A 72 -2.44 -6.70 9.99
C GLN A 72 -3.67 -6.77 10.90
N ILE A 73 -4.69 -7.51 10.48
CA ILE A 73 -5.93 -7.71 11.24
C ILE A 73 -5.93 -9.15 11.75
N ASP A 74 -5.98 -9.34 13.06
CA ASP A 74 -6.03 -10.65 13.71
C ASP A 74 -7.46 -11.18 13.75
N THR A 75 -7.98 -11.48 12.57
CA THR A 75 -9.30 -12.09 12.40
C THR A 75 -9.36 -12.87 11.09
N ARG A 76 -10.29 -13.80 11.00
CA ARG A 76 -10.59 -14.49 9.74
C ARG A 76 -11.88 -13.93 9.16
N VAL A 77 -11.79 -13.48 7.91
CA VAL A 77 -12.93 -13.05 7.12
C VAL A 77 -13.00 -13.88 5.84
N GLU A 78 -14.21 -14.15 5.38
CA GLU A 78 -14.43 -14.67 4.03
C GLU A 78 -14.01 -13.58 3.03
N ALA A 79 -13.08 -13.90 2.14
CA ALA A 79 -12.55 -12.99 1.13
C ALA A 79 -12.46 -13.70 -0.21
N ASP A 80 -12.77 -12.99 -1.30
CA ASP A 80 -12.65 -13.47 -2.67
C ASP A 80 -11.31 -13.09 -3.33
N THR A 81 -10.58 -12.17 -2.71
CA THR A 81 -9.35 -11.58 -3.22
C THR A 81 -8.31 -11.55 -2.10
N PHE A 82 -7.09 -11.94 -2.43
CA PHE A 82 -5.97 -12.02 -1.48
C PHE A 82 -4.83 -11.11 -1.91
N ALA A 83 -4.22 -10.43 -0.94
CA ALA A 83 -2.96 -9.72 -1.14
C ALA A 83 -1.78 -10.72 -1.24
N PRO A 84 -0.66 -10.34 -1.88
CA PRO A 84 0.56 -11.14 -1.85
C PRO A 84 1.03 -11.43 -0.43
N ASN A 85 1.62 -12.61 -0.20
CA ASN A 85 2.11 -13.00 1.11
C ASN A 85 3.45 -12.32 1.44
N ILE A 86 3.39 -11.14 2.04
CA ILE A 86 4.56 -10.36 2.44
C ILE A 86 5.41 -11.10 3.50
N GLN A 87 4.78 -11.85 4.40
CA GLN A 87 5.51 -12.61 5.41
C GLN A 87 6.41 -13.66 4.77
N ARG A 88 5.93 -14.36 3.73
CA ARG A 88 6.76 -15.29 2.96
C ARG A 88 8.00 -14.61 2.37
N LEU A 89 7.90 -13.37 1.89
CA LEU A 89 9.06 -12.62 1.40
C LEU A 89 10.08 -12.31 2.50
N VAL A 90 9.63 -12.17 3.75
CA VAL A 90 10.51 -12.04 4.92
C VAL A 90 11.17 -13.37 5.24
N ASP A 91 10.39 -14.45 5.25
CA ASP A 91 10.87 -15.81 5.54
C ASP A 91 11.90 -16.26 4.50
N ASP A 92 11.70 -15.88 3.22
CA ASP A 92 12.62 -16.13 2.11
C ASP A 92 13.86 -15.20 2.12
N GLY A 93 13.97 -14.28 3.09
CA GLY A 93 15.09 -13.35 3.21
C GLY A 93 15.16 -12.27 2.12
N LEU A 94 14.06 -12.05 1.39
CA LEU A 94 13.97 -11.02 0.35
C LEU A 94 13.57 -9.66 0.94
N TRP A 95 12.82 -9.68 2.04
CA TRP A 95 12.27 -8.51 2.73
C TRP A 95 12.58 -8.59 4.23
N LYS A 96 12.37 -7.47 4.93
CA LYS A 96 12.49 -7.41 6.39
C LYS A 96 11.38 -6.55 7.00
N VAL A 97 11.05 -6.82 8.26
CA VAL A 97 10.22 -5.93 9.08
C VAL A 97 11.02 -4.69 9.43
N ALA A 98 10.54 -3.53 9.02
CA ALA A 98 11.15 -2.22 9.30
C ALA A 98 10.46 -1.51 10.47
N ARG A 99 9.15 -1.74 10.66
CA ARG A 99 8.39 -1.31 11.84
C ARG A 99 7.39 -2.37 12.23
N ASP A 100 7.29 -2.60 13.54
CA ASP A 100 6.31 -3.44 14.20
C ASP A 100 5.56 -2.57 15.21
N GLY A 101 4.30 -2.26 14.94
CA GLY A 101 3.46 -1.46 15.82
C GLY A 101 2.77 -2.30 16.89
N ASP A 102 2.27 -1.64 17.92
CA ASP A 102 1.49 -2.31 18.97
C ASP A 102 0.12 -2.75 18.47
N TRP A 103 -0.39 -3.83 19.07
CA TRP A 103 -1.76 -4.26 18.87
C TRP A 103 -2.75 -3.24 19.44
N GLN A 104 -3.75 -2.91 18.63
CA GLN A 104 -4.86 -2.04 18.96
C GLN A 104 -6.17 -2.80 18.76
N GLU A 105 -7.23 -2.37 19.41
CA GLU A 105 -8.57 -2.94 19.27
C GLU A 105 -9.49 -1.92 18.58
N SER A 106 -10.31 -2.39 17.66
CA SER A 106 -11.35 -1.57 17.02
C SER A 106 -12.50 -2.44 16.54
N ALA A 107 -13.69 -1.85 16.49
CA ALA A 107 -14.86 -2.48 15.88
C ALA A 107 -14.78 -2.37 14.36
N ILE A 108 -14.87 -3.50 13.66
CA ILE A 108 -15.02 -3.52 12.20
C ILE A 108 -16.39 -4.05 11.81
N LYS A 109 -16.86 -3.61 10.64
CA LYS A 109 -18.10 -4.09 10.03
C LYS A 109 -17.80 -4.80 8.72
N VAL A 110 -18.19 -6.07 8.61
CA VAL A 110 -18.06 -6.89 7.40
C VAL A 110 -19.46 -7.34 6.99
N GLY A 111 -20.00 -6.73 5.93
CA GLY A 111 -21.39 -6.91 5.55
C GLY A 111 -22.36 -6.46 6.65
N ALA A 112 -23.20 -7.38 7.13
CA ALA A 112 -24.15 -7.14 8.21
C ALA A 112 -23.56 -7.41 9.62
N LYS A 113 -22.35 -7.96 9.72
CA LYS A 113 -21.74 -8.33 11.00
C LYS A 113 -20.81 -7.22 11.50
N GLN A 114 -20.87 -6.92 12.78
CA GLN A 114 -19.92 -6.06 13.48
C GLN A 114 -19.27 -6.86 14.60
N PHE A 115 -17.96 -6.74 14.73
CA PHE A 115 -17.18 -7.43 15.77
C PHE A 115 -15.89 -6.66 16.04
N ASP A 116 -15.36 -6.82 17.26
CA ASP A 116 -14.09 -6.24 17.66
C ASP A 116 -12.93 -7.10 17.13
N VAL A 117 -11.91 -6.43 16.60
CA VAL A 117 -10.70 -7.06 16.08
C VAL A 117 -9.48 -6.39 16.67
N LYS A 118 -8.43 -7.21 16.83
CA LYS A 118 -7.10 -6.71 17.04
C LYS A 118 -6.47 -6.39 15.69
N TYR A 119 -5.82 -5.25 15.59
CA TYR A 119 -5.01 -4.90 14.42
C TYR A 119 -3.71 -4.24 14.84
N LYS A 120 -2.70 -4.30 13.99
CA LYS A 120 -1.46 -3.54 14.16
C LYS A 120 -0.95 -3.03 12.83
N SER A 121 -0.19 -1.93 12.88
CA SER A 121 0.44 -1.35 11.70
C SER A 121 1.86 -1.89 11.55
N MET A 122 2.15 -2.48 10.39
CA MET A 122 3.44 -3.05 10.04
C MET A 122 4.03 -2.29 8.86
N VAL A 123 5.36 -2.18 8.83
CA VAL A 123 6.08 -1.71 7.63
C VAL A 123 7.15 -2.71 7.26
N TYR A 124 7.12 -3.17 6.02
CA TYR A 124 8.09 -4.09 5.44
C TYR A 124 8.90 -3.36 4.37
N LYS A 125 10.18 -3.70 4.23
CA LYS A 125 11.06 -3.14 3.18
C LYS A 125 11.85 -4.25 2.50
N PRO A 126 12.11 -4.18 1.17
CA PRO A 126 13.02 -5.10 0.50
C PRO A 126 14.43 -5.03 1.11
N ILE A 127 15.14 -6.16 1.11
CA ILE A 127 16.57 -6.17 1.42
C ILE A 127 17.32 -5.73 0.16
N LYS A 128 17.95 -4.55 0.20
CA LYS A 128 18.83 -4.10 -0.88
C LYS A 128 20.04 -5.03 -0.94
N ALA A 129 20.32 -5.61 -2.11
CA ALA A 129 21.55 -6.37 -2.31
C ALA A 129 22.76 -5.49 -1.97
N LYS A 130 23.73 -6.03 -1.23
CA LYS A 130 25.04 -5.38 -1.11
C LYS A 130 25.63 -5.34 -2.52
N LYS A 131 25.90 -4.13 -3.01
CA LYS A 131 26.74 -3.94 -4.20
C LYS A 131 28.13 -4.48 -3.96
#